data_AF-A0A8T4R5N2-F1
#
_entry.id   AF-A0A8T4R5N2-F1
#
_cell.length_a   1.000
_cell.length_b   1.000
_cell.length_c   1.000
_cell.angle_alpha   90.00
_cell.angle_beta   90.00
_cell.angle_gamma   90.00
#
_symmetry.space_group_name_H-M   'P 1'
#
loop_
_entity.id
_entity.type
_entity.pdbx_description
1 polymer ?
#
loop_
_entity_poly.entity_id
_entity_poly.type
_entity_poly.pdbx_seq_one_letter_code
_entity_poly.pdbx_strand_id
1 'polypeptide(L)'
;MVKKSDKSSKGPTFQIAGRNVTLPDDWIEQLQENDKKRLKDIQSRSKQLFELLITEEFTVENVIVSSHSTYFTPKSEIVIGGSSSSYSGGFTANTILQVTPSNPNIPVRQLNFSGYSALRGGDYIKAVIPSYDAQEISLLFQDSRGYSGEGSKTFYFDRLLKKEESIIELILLNNQRKPIRTERSIDYDRFKKE
;
A
#
# COMPACT_ATOMS: atom_id res chain seq x y z
N MET A 1 17.91 59.75 6.69
CA MET A 1 18.52 58.66 7.49
C MET A 1 17.41 57.71 7.91
N VAL A 2 17.16 56.66 7.12
CA VAL A 2 16.12 55.66 7.43
C VAL A 2 16.76 54.64 8.36
N LYS A 3 16.34 54.61 9.63
CA LYS A 3 16.70 53.54 10.56
C LYS A 3 16.06 52.25 10.03
N LYS A 4 16.88 51.34 9.49
CA LYS A 4 16.46 49.96 9.25
C LYS A 4 16.14 49.36 10.63
N SER A 5 14.87 49.06 10.86
CA SER A 5 14.46 48.26 12.00
C SER A 5 14.95 46.84 11.76
N ASP A 6 15.84 46.36 12.63
CA ASP A 6 16.20 44.95 12.71
C ASP A 6 14.94 44.15 13.05
N LYS A 7 14.29 43.61 12.01
CA LYS A 7 13.32 42.55 12.18
C LYS A 7 14.09 41.31 12.63
N SER A 8 14.23 41.15 13.95
CA SER A 8 14.55 39.88 14.58
C SER A 8 13.51 38.85 14.15
N SER A 9 13.77 38.11 13.06
CA SER A 9 13.02 36.90 12.70
C SER A 9 13.25 35.89 13.83
N LYS A 10 12.28 35.80 14.75
CA LYS A 10 12.28 34.68 15.67
C LYS A 10 11.88 33.45 14.85
N GLY A 11 12.85 32.60 14.57
CA GLY A 11 12.63 31.33 13.90
C GLY A 11 11.58 30.46 14.61
N PRO A 12 11.07 29.42 13.94
CA PRO A 12 10.16 28.45 14.55
C PRO A 12 10.71 27.91 15.87
N THR A 13 9.83 27.89 16.89
CA THR A 13 10.15 27.43 18.24
C THR A 13 9.58 26.03 18.43
N PHE A 14 10.44 25.08 18.80
CA PHE A 14 10.09 23.68 19.01
C PHE A 14 10.11 23.35 20.50
N GLN A 15 9.23 22.45 20.95
CA GLN A 15 9.28 21.91 22.31
C GLN A 15 10.11 20.63 22.32
N ILE A 16 11.26 20.67 23.00
CA ILE A 16 12.12 19.50 23.21
C ILE A 16 12.29 19.32 24.72
N ALA A 17 11.84 18.17 25.25
CA ALA A 17 11.92 17.82 26.67
C ALA A 17 11.40 18.93 27.62
N GLY A 18 10.28 19.57 27.26
CA GLY A 18 9.65 20.63 28.08
C GLY A 18 10.33 22.01 27.99
N ARG A 19 11.30 22.20 27.10
CA ARG A 19 11.93 23.51 26.83
C ARG A 19 11.59 24.00 25.42
N ASN A 20 11.31 25.30 25.32
CA ASN A 20 11.16 26.00 24.04
C ASN A 20 12.54 26.27 23.45
N VAL A 21 12.86 25.66 22.33
CA VAL A 21 14.11 25.84 21.59
C VAL A 21 13.79 26.57 20.30
N THR A 22 14.36 27.76 20.13
CA THR A 22 14.33 28.50 18.86
C THR A 22 15.57 28.11 18.06
N LEU A 23 15.38 27.55 16.87
CA LEU A 23 16.51 27.21 16.00
C LEU A 23 17.00 28.47 15.25
N PRO A 24 18.32 28.64 15.07
CA PRO A 24 18.87 29.66 14.18
C PRO A 24 18.40 29.44 12.73
N ASP A 25 18.18 30.54 12.00
CA ASP A 25 17.71 30.48 10.60
C ASP A 25 18.66 29.64 9.70
N ASP A 26 19.98 29.75 9.89
CA ASP A 26 20.99 28.94 9.19
C ASP A 26 20.83 27.43 9.37
N TRP A 27 20.40 27.00 10.57
CA TRP A 27 20.18 25.57 10.86
C TRP A 27 18.92 25.07 10.18
N ILE A 28 17.91 25.92 10.07
CA ILE A 28 16.66 25.59 9.38
C ILE A 28 16.92 25.42 7.88
N GLU A 29 17.71 26.33 7.28
CA GLU A 29 18.08 26.22 5.87
C GLU A 29 18.88 24.93 5.59
N GLN A 30 19.84 24.58 6.44
CA GLN A 30 20.60 23.33 6.31
C GLN A 30 19.71 22.08 6.45
N LEU A 31 18.78 22.06 7.41
CA LEU A 31 17.85 20.96 7.58
C LEU A 31 16.93 20.80 6.35
N GLN A 32 16.41 21.90 5.82
CA GLN A 32 15.60 21.90 4.60
C GLN A 32 16.39 21.41 3.38
N GLU A 33 17.64 21.81 3.24
CA GLU A 33 18.49 21.38 2.13
C GLU A 33 18.83 19.88 2.23
N ASN A 34 19.14 19.40 3.43
CA ASN A 34 19.40 17.98 3.69
C ASN A 34 18.16 17.12 3.42
N ASP A 35 16.99 17.57 3.86
CA ASP A 35 15.73 16.87 3.59
C ASP A 35 15.42 16.84 2.09
N LYS A 36 15.63 17.94 1.37
CA LYS A 36 15.48 17.97 -0.11
C LYS A 36 16.43 17.00 -0.81
N LYS A 37 17.71 16.95 -0.40
CA LYS A 37 18.69 16.02 -0.96
C LYS A 37 18.30 14.57 -0.70
N ARG A 38 17.92 14.26 0.55
CA ARG A 38 17.45 12.93 0.95
C ARG A 38 16.21 12.51 0.16
N LEU A 39 15.24 13.39 -0.02
CA LEU A 39 14.02 13.09 -0.77
C LEU A 39 14.29 12.84 -2.24
N LYS A 40 15.17 13.64 -2.85
CA LYS A 40 15.54 13.45 -4.25
C LYS A 40 16.25 12.11 -4.46
N ASP A 41 17.10 11.71 -3.52
CA ASP A 41 17.79 10.41 -3.54
C ASP A 41 16.84 9.22 -3.30
N ILE A 42 15.82 9.38 -2.46
CA ILE A 42 14.80 8.34 -2.25
C ILE A 42 13.89 8.25 -3.48
N GLN A 43 13.45 9.40 -4.00
CA GLN A 43 12.59 9.47 -5.17
C GLN A 43 13.27 8.89 -6.42
N SER A 44 14.58 9.07 -6.59
CA SER A 44 15.31 8.49 -7.72
C SER A 44 15.42 6.96 -7.67
N ARG A 45 15.35 6.38 -6.46
CA ARG A 45 15.40 4.92 -6.24
C ARG A 45 14.03 4.27 -6.15
N SER A 46 12.99 5.05 -5.86
CA SER A 46 11.62 4.57 -5.79
C SER A 46 11.01 4.34 -7.17
N LYS A 47 10.04 3.44 -7.25
CA LYS A 47 9.27 3.15 -8.47
C LYS A 47 7.78 3.38 -8.26
N GLN A 48 7.04 3.43 -9.36
CA GLN A 48 5.58 3.47 -9.32
C GLN A 48 5.02 2.06 -9.05
N LEU A 49 3.86 1.96 -8.40
CA LEU A 49 3.28 0.67 -7.98
C LEU A 49 3.07 -0.32 -9.13
N PHE A 50 2.58 0.14 -10.28
CA PHE A 50 2.32 -0.72 -11.43
C PHE A 50 3.62 -1.27 -12.06
N GLU A 51 4.78 -0.66 -11.78
CA GLU A 51 6.09 -1.15 -12.23
C GLU A 51 6.62 -2.26 -11.33
N LEU A 52 6.05 -2.42 -10.13
CA LEU A 52 6.47 -3.37 -9.10
C LEU A 52 5.60 -4.63 -9.11
N LEU A 53 5.15 -5.03 -10.31
CA LEU A 53 4.31 -6.20 -10.53
C LEU A 53 5.12 -7.28 -11.24
N ILE A 54 5.14 -8.48 -10.68
CA ILE A 54 5.78 -9.65 -11.27
C ILE A 54 4.70 -10.63 -11.69
N THR A 55 4.87 -11.24 -12.86
CA THR A 55 3.93 -12.21 -13.39
C THR A 55 4.59 -13.57 -13.45
N GLU A 56 4.04 -14.55 -12.73
CA GLU A 56 4.63 -15.88 -12.62
C GLU A 56 3.60 -16.98 -12.86
N GLU A 57 4.07 -18.12 -13.34
CA GLU A 57 3.23 -19.28 -13.63
C GLU A 57 3.31 -20.33 -12.52
N PHE A 58 2.16 -20.89 -12.20
CA PHE A 58 2.00 -21.86 -11.12
C PHE A 58 1.07 -23.00 -11.53
N THR A 59 1.22 -24.12 -10.84
CA THR A 59 0.23 -25.21 -10.81
C THR A 59 -0.44 -25.18 -9.45
N VAL A 60 -1.77 -25.14 -9.43
CA VAL A 60 -2.57 -25.16 -8.20
C VAL A 60 -2.60 -26.58 -7.67
N GLU A 61 -2.22 -26.76 -6.42
CA GLU A 61 -2.29 -28.05 -5.73
C GLU A 61 -3.61 -28.20 -4.99
N ASN A 62 -3.98 -27.14 -4.26
CA ASN A 62 -5.17 -27.12 -3.43
C ASN A 62 -5.75 -25.70 -3.34
N VAL A 63 -7.05 -25.63 -3.09
CA VAL A 63 -7.82 -24.38 -3.01
C VAL A 63 -8.59 -24.37 -1.70
N ILE A 64 -8.31 -23.38 -0.86
CA ILE A 64 -8.98 -23.14 0.41
C ILE A 64 -9.75 -21.84 0.29
N VAL A 65 -11.08 -21.92 0.24
CA VAL A 65 -11.95 -20.73 0.15
C VAL A 65 -12.50 -20.42 1.53
N SER A 66 -12.33 -19.17 1.97
CA SER A 66 -12.97 -18.64 3.16
C SER A 66 -13.93 -17.52 2.76
N SER A 67 -15.16 -17.56 3.25
CA SER A 67 -16.14 -16.50 3.06
C SER A 67 -16.63 -16.00 4.41
N HIS A 68 -16.66 -14.68 4.58
CA HIS A 68 -17.11 -14.03 5.80
C HIS A 68 -18.30 -13.14 5.46
N SER A 69 -19.38 -13.25 6.23
CA SER A 69 -20.48 -12.28 6.15
C SER A 69 -20.10 -11.03 6.93
N THR A 70 -20.29 -9.87 6.32
CA THR A 70 -20.04 -8.57 6.95
C THR A 70 -21.37 -7.96 7.39
N TYR A 71 -21.37 -7.33 8.57
CA TYR A 71 -22.52 -6.62 9.10
C TYR A 71 -22.05 -5.27 9.64
N PHE A 72 -22.91 -4.26 9.56
CA PHE A 72 -22.66 -2.98 10.23
C PHE A 72 -23.89 -2.56 11.04
N THR A 73 -23.60 -1.95 12.19
CA THR A 73 -24.60 -1.31 13.05
C THR A 73 -24.19 0.16 13.16
N PRO A 74 -24.92 1.09 12.53
CA PRO A 74 -24.59 2.50 12.60
C PRO A 74 -24.75 2.99 14.05
N LYS A 75 -23.71 3.64 14.57
CA LYS A 75 -23.71 4.15 15.96
C LYS A 75 -24.65 5.33 16.19
N SER A 76 -25.17 5.95 15.12
CA SER A 76 -25.87 7.24 15.16
C SER A 76 -27.34 7.17 14.75
N GLU A 77 -27.94 5.99 14.68
CA GLU A 77 -29.34 5.85 14.30
C GLU A 77 -30.24 6.03 15.55
N ILE A 78 -31.06 7.08 15.58
CA ILE A 78 -32.04 7.31 16.65
C ILE A 78 -33.23 6.38 16.42
N VAL A 79 -33.40 5.40 17.30
CA VAL A 79 -34.53 4.45 17.26
C VAL A 79 -35.47 4.74 18.43
N ILE A 80 -36.73 5.07 18.16
CA ILE A 80 -37.77 5.26 19.19
C ILE A 80 -38.70 4.04 19.15
N GLY A 81 -38.69 3.23 20.22
CA GLY A 81 -39.64 2.13 20.42
C GLY A 81 -39.32 0.79 19.73
N GLY A 82 -38.08 0.56 19.27
CA GLY A 82 -37.70 -0.66 18.54
C GLY A 82 -36.24 -1.09 18.73
N SER A 83 -35.85 -2.19 18.09
CA SER A 83 -34.47 -2.73 18.07
C SER A 83 -33.59 -1.96 17.08
N SER A 84 -32.29 -1.78 17.37
CA SER A 84 -31.33 -1.19 16.44
C SER A 84 -31.21 -2.00 15.13
N SER A 85 -31.22 -1.31 13.99
CA SER A 85 -31.05 -1.93 12.67
C SER A 85 -29.66 -2.53 12.53
N SER A 86 -29.57 -3.82 12.21
CA SER A 86 -28.35 -4.42 11.67
C SER A 86 -28.47 -4.48 10.16
N TYR A 87 -27.54 -3.86 9.45
CA TYR A 87 -27.49 -3.91 7.99
C TYR A 87 -26.48 -4.97 7.54
N SER A 88 -26.88 -5.80 6.58
CA SER A 88 -25.96 -6.72 5.91
C SER A 88 -25.01 -5.93 5.02
N GLY A 89 -23.71 -6.04 5.28
CA GLY A 89 -22.63 -5.44 4.47
C GLY A 89 -22.19 -6.30 3.29
N GLY A 90 -22.79 -7.49 3.12
CA GLY A 90 -22.45 -8.44 2.06
C GLY A 90 -21.54 -9.59 2.51
N PHE A 91 -20.75 -10.11 1.59
CA PHE A 91 -19.77 -11.18 1.82
C PHE A 91 -18.41 -10.79 1.28
N THR A 92 -17.36 -11.03 2.05
CA THR A 92 -15.97 -10.99 1.58
C THR A 92 -15.47 -12.41 1.40
N ALA A 93 -14.97 -12.72 0.21
CA ALA A 93 -14.34 -14.00 -0.09
C ALA A 93 -12.82 -13.80 -0.18
N ASN A 94 -12.09 -14.69 0.47
CA ASN A 94 -10.64 -14.80 0.34
C ASN A 94 -10.31 -16.23 -0.06
N THR A 95 -9.62 -16.35 -1.20
CA THR A 95 -9.19 -17.64 -1.76
C THR A 95 -7.70 -17.82 -1.51
N ILE A 96 -7.34 -18.86 -0.78
CA ILE A 96 -5.95 -19.25 -0.53
C ILE A 96 -5.62 -20.43 -1.46
N LEU A 97 -4.60 -20.26 -2.29
CA LEU A 97 -4.14 -21.28 -3.24
C LEU A 97 -2.81 -21.85 -2.75
N GLN A 98 -2.74 -23.15 -2.54
CA GLN A 98 -1.45 -23.85 -2.41
C GLN A 98 -0.94 -24.15 -3.82
N VAL A 99 0.29 -23.77 -4.11
CA VAL A 99 0.82 -23.77 -5.47
C VAL A 99 2.25 -24.29 -5.56
N THR A 100 2.56 -24.90 -6.70
CA THR A 100 3.93 -25.17 -7.13
C THR A 100 4.31 -24.25 -8.28
N PRO A 101 5.40 -23.46 -8.17
CA PRO A 101 5.83 -22.57 -9.25
C PRO A 101 6.39 -23.38 -10.42
N SER A 102 6.14 -22.90 -11.64
CA SER A 102 6.77 -23.45 -12.84
C SER A 102 8.29 -23.25 -12.85
N ASN A 103 8.77 -22.15 -12.26
CA ASN A 103 10.20 -21.87 -12.08
C ASN A 103 10.64 -22.22 -10.64
N PRO A 104 11.57 -23.18 -10.45
CA PRO A 104 11.96 -23.66 -9.13
C PRO A 104 12.69 -22.61 -8.27
N ASN A 105 13.22 -21.54 -8.88
CA ASN A 105 13.89 -20.45 -8.15
C ASN A 105 12.92 -19.55 -7.38
N ILE A 106 11.61 -19.66 -7.66
CA ILE A 106 10.58 -18.85 -7.00
C ILE A 106 10.22 -19.51 -5.66
N PRO A 107 10.28 -18.78 -4.54
CA PRO A 107 10.01 -19.35 -3.21
C PRO A 107 8.51 -19.47 -2.89
N VAL A 108 7.63 -18.88 -3.70
CA VAL A 108 6.19 -18.80 -3.47
C VAL A 108 5.55 -20.20 -3.48
N ARG A 109 4.82 -20.52 -2.42
CA ARG A 109 4.09 -21.79 -2.23
C ARG A 109 2.63 -21.58 -1.87
N GLN A 110 2.28 -20.39 -1.42
CA GLN A 110 0.91 -20.00 -1.13
C GLN A 110 0.62 -18.65 -1.75
N LEU A 111 -0.55 -18.55 -2.37
CA LEU A 111 -1.05 -17.32 -2.95
C LEU A 111 -2.39 -16.94 -2.31
N ASN A 112 -2.50 -15.69 -1.87
CA ASN A 112 -3.68 -15.13 -1.24
C ASN A 112 -4.41 -14.21 -2.22
N PHE A 113 -5.63 -14.56 -2.61
CA PHE A 113 -6.44 -13.81 -3.55
C PHE A 113 -7.69 -13.24 -2.86
N SER A 114 -7.71 -11.92 -2.70
CA SER A 114 -8.85 -11.16 -2.19
C SER A 114 -9.98 -11.12 -3.22
N GLY A 115 -10.69 -12.22 -3.35
CA GLY A 115 -11.80 -12.42 -4.28
C GLY A 115 -12.26 -13.88 -4.31
N TYR A 116 -13.35 -14.11 -5.02
CA TYR A 116 -13.82 -15.45 -5.31
C TYR A 116 -13.19 -15.95 -6.61
N SER A 117 -12.65 -17.18 -6.56
CA SER A 117 -12.08 -17.86 -7.71
C SER A 117 -12.67 -19.26 -7.86
N ALA A 118 -12.94 -19.68 -9.09
CA ALA A 118 -13.49 -21.00 -9.40
C ALA A 118 -12.40 -22.06 -9.69
N LEU A 119 -11.15 -21.78 -9.31
CA LEU A 119 -10.00 -22.66 -9.51
C LEU A 119 -10.14 -23.98 -8.74
N ARG A 120 -9.45 -25.00 -9.25
CA ARG A 120 -9.39 -26.35 -8.69
C ARG A 120 -7.94 -26.82 -8.61
N GLY A 121 -7.68 -27.81 -7.75
CA GLY A 121 -6.41 -28.53 -7.77
C GLY A 121 -6.15 -29.14 -9.14
N GLY A 122 -4.93 -28.96 -9.65
CA GLY A 122 -4.48 -29.34 -10.99
C GLY A 122 -4.52 -28.21 -12.02
N ASP A 123 -5.19 -27.08 -11.73
CA ASP A 123 -5.27 -25.97 -12.68
C ASP A 123 -3.91 -25.29 -12.88
N TYR A 124 -3.64 -24.87 -14.11
CA TYR A 124 -2.49 -24.03 -14.44
C TYR A 124 -2.90 -22.57 -14.41
N ILE A 125 -2.13 -21.74 -13.71
CA ILE A 125 -2.43 -20.31 -13.57
C ILE A 125 -1.21 -19.46 -13.87
N LYS A 126 -1.49 -18.22 -14.25
CA LYS A 126 -0.54 -17.11 -14.24
C LYS A 126 -1.03 -16.08 -13.23
N ALA A 127 -0.19 -15.72 -12.27
CA ALA A 127 -0.55 -14.82 -11.18
C ALA A 127 0.28 -13.54 -11.27
N VAL A 128 -0.38 -12.40 -11.12
CA VAL A 128 0.25 -11.08 -11.02
C VAL A 128 0.41 -10.74 -9.55
N ILE A 129 1.65 -10.66 -9.09
CA ILE A 129 2.05 -10.52 -7.70
C ILE A 129 2.74 -9.15 -7.50
N PRO A 130 2.27 -8.32 -6.57
CA PRO A 130 2.96 -7.10 -6.20
C PRO A 130 4.22 -7.41 -5.37
N SER A 131 5.38 -7.01 -5.89
CA SER A 131 6.68 -7.25 -5.29
C SER A 131 7.33 -5.94 -4.83
N TYR A 132 6.67 -5.27 -3.88
CA TYR A 132 7.18 -4.03 -3.31
C TYR A 132 7.27 -4.02 -1.78
N ASP A 133 8.21 -3.22 -1.25
CA ASP A 133 8.20 -2.71 0.12
C ASP A 133 7.81 -1.23 0.12
N ALA A 134 6.90 -0.84 1.01
CA ALA A 134 6.45 0.54 1.18
C ALA A 134 7.20 1.19 2.35
N GLN A 135 7.75 2.38 2.10
CA GLN A 135 8.39 3.19 3.12
C GLN A 135 7.69 4.55 3.22
N GLU A 136 7.17 4.85 4.40
CA GLU A 136 6.59 6.14 4.71
C GLU A 136 7.69 7.08 5.24
N ILE A 137 7.80 8.26 4.64
CA ILE A 137 8.78 9.26 5.01
C ILE A 137 8.06 10.51 5.45
N SER A 138 8.19 10.81 6.74
CA SER A 138 7.71 12.07 7.32
C SER A 138 8.55 13.23 6.79
N LEU A 139 7.89 14.24 6.25
CA LEU A 139 8.51 15.46 5.78
C LEU A 139 8.48 16.51 6.89
N LEU A 140 9.64 16.84 7.45
CA LEU A 140 9.74 17.82 8.55
C LEU A 140 9.47 19.26 8.08
N PHE A 141 9.63 19.54 6.78
CA PHE A 141 9.50 20.88 6.20
C PHE A 141 8.79 20.83 4.85
N GLN A 142 7.48 20.56 4.84
CA GLN A 142 6.65 20.81 3.67
C GLN A 142 6.09 22.24 3.72
N ASP A 143 6.12 22.91 2.57
CA ASP A 143 5.88 24.33 2.30
C ASP A 143 5.11 25.13 3.37
N SER A 144 5.69 26.28 3.72
CA SER A 144 5.11 27.39 4.50
C SER A 144 3.91 28.09 3.84
N ARG A 145 3.06 27.33 3.13
CA ARG A 145 1.78 27.79 2.54
C ARG A 145 0.54 27.35 3.34
N GLY A 146 0.71 27.01 4.62
CA GLY A 146 -0.40 27.04 5.57
C GLY A 146 -1.39 25.87 5.53
N TYR A 147 -0.99 24.70 5.05
CA TYR A 147 -1.73 23.47 5.32
C TYR A 147 -1.00 22.66 6.40
N SER A 148 -1.51 22.75 7.62
CA SER A 148 -1.21 21.81 8.70
C SER A 148 -1.75 20.44 8.32
N GLY A 149 -0.87 19.55 7.88
CA GLY A 149 -1.11 18.12 7.80
C GLY A 149 0.25 17.46 7.69
N GLU A 150 0.57 16.53 8.58
CA GLU A 150 1.75 15.67 8.49
C GLU A 150 1.85 15.13 7.06
N GLY A 151 2.74 15.73 6.27
CA GLY A 151 2.94 15.38 4.88
C GLY A 151 3.85 14.16 4.79
N SER A 152 3.40 13.02 5.28
CA SER A 152 4.12 11.78 5.02
C SER A 152 3.93 11.40 3.56
N LYS A 153 5.02 11.01 2.89
CA LYS A 153 4.96 10.48 1.53
C LYS A 153 5.40 9.02 1.55
N THR A 154 4.60 8.17 0.93
CA THR A 154 4.94 6.75 0.76
C THR A 154 5.72 6.57 -0.53
N PHE A 155 6.82 5.82 -0.45
CA PHE A 155 7.66 5.41 -1.56
C PHE A 155 7.69 3.88 -1.64
N TYR A 156 7.82 3.36 -2.85
CA TYR A 156 7.80 1.92 -3.11
C TYR A 156 9.12 1.47 -3.73
N PHE A 157 9.62 0.35 -3.26
CA PHE A 157 10.89 -0.24 -3.71
C PHE A 157 10.70 -1.70 -4.07
N ASP A 158 11.50 -2.20 -5.00
CA ASP A 158 11.52 -3.64 -5.30
C ASP A 158 11.85 -4.45 -4.05
N ARG A 159 11.20 -5.59 -3.91
CA ARG A 159 11.59 -6.60 -2.93
C ARG A 159 11.65 -7.98 -3.57
N LEU A 160 12.22 -8.92 -2.83
CA LEU A 160 12.15 -10.34 -3.18
C LEU A 160 10.79 -10.93 -2.80
N LEU A 161 10.38 -11.95 -3.57
CA LEU A 161 9.18 -12.74 -3.28
C LEU A 161 9.40 -13.60 -2.03
N LYS A 162 8.33 -13.79 -1.28
CA LYS A 162 8.25 -14.59 -0.05
C LYS A 162 7.56 -15.93 -0.36
N LYS A 163 7.44 -16.80 0.65
CA LYS A 163 6.72 -18.07 0.50
C LYS A 163 5.22 -17.88 0.34
N GLU A 164 4.69 -16.82 0.94
CA GLU A 164 3.28 -16.46 0.89
C GLU A 164 3.17 -15.08 0.26
N GLU A 165 2.37 -14.96 -0.79
CA GLU A 165 2.22 -13.72 -1.53
C GLU A 165 0.75 -13.40 -1.81
N SER A 166 0.45 -12.11 -1.87
CA SER A 166 -0.87 -11.66 -2.32
C SER A 166 -0.91 -11.61 -3.85
N ILE A 167 -2.07 -11.85 -4.43
CA ILE A 167 -2.28 -11.76 -5.88
C ILE A 167 -3.27 -10.64 -6.17
N ILE A 168 -2.98 -9.85 -7.20
CA ILE A 168 -3.89 -8.81 -7.67
C ILE A 168 -4.67 -9.22 -8.92
N GLU A 169 -4.14 -10.13 -9.73
CA GLU A 169 -4.78 -10.71 -10.90
C GLU A 169 -4.41 -12.20 -11.08
N LEU A 170 -5.41 -13.03 -11.33
CA LEU A 170 -5.30 -14.45 -11.63
C LEU A 170 -5.73 -14.71 -13.07
N ILE A 171 -4.93 -15.47 -13.80
CA ILE A 171 -5.22 -15.86 -15.18
C ILE A 171 -5.22 -17.38 -15.24
N LEU A 172 -6.38 -17.99 -15.40
CA LEU A 172 -6.53 -19.43 -15.61
C LEU A 172 -6.03 -19.79 -17.01
N LEU A 173 -5.19 -20.82 -17.10
CA LEU A 173 -4.61 -21.33 -18.33
C LEU A 173 -5.21 -22.69 -18.69
N ASN A 174 -5.32 -22.98 -19.98
CA ASN A 174 -5.66 -24.32 -20.46
C ASN A 174 -4.43 -25.25 -20.47
N ASN A 175 -4.63 -26.51 -20.87
CA ASN A 175 -3.55 -27.50 -20.99
C ASN A 175 -2.43 -27.09 -21.98
N GLN A 176 -2.69 -26.13 -22.88
CA GLN A 176 -1.70 -25.56 -23.81
C GLN A 176 -1.06 -24.27 -23.28
N ARG A 177 -1.24 -23.94 -21.99
CA ARG A 177 -0.75 -22.71 -21.34
C ARG A 177 -1.32 -21.41 -21.93
N LYS A 178 -2.50 -21.47 -22.56
CA LYS A 178 -3.20 -20.30 -23.10
C LYS A 178 -4.24 -19.78 -22.11
N PRO A 179 -4.40 -18.45 -21.97
CA PRO A 179 -5.36 -17.86 -21.04
C PRO A 179 -6.80 -18.19 -21.47
N ILE A 180 -7.60 -18.66 -20.51
CA ILE A 180 -9.03 -18.93 -20.66
C ILE A 180 -9.84 -17.84 -19.96
N ARG A 181 -9.44 -17.46 -18.76
CA ARG A 181 -10.19 -16.56 -17.87
C ARG A 181 -9.25 -15.73 -17.04
N THR A 182 -9.62 -14.47 -16.82
CA THR A 182 -8.92 -13.54 -15.93
C THR A 182 -9.85 -13.13 -14.78
N GLU A 183 -9.32 -13.12 -13.57
CA GLU A 183 -9.99 -12.73 -12.35
C GLU A 183 -9.14 -11.68 -11.63
N ARG A 184 -9.77 -10.64 -11.09
CA ARG A 184 -9.09 -9.51 -10.45
C ARG A 184 -9.47 -9.44 -8.99
N SER A 185 -8.48 -9.13 -8.16
CA SER A 185 -8.70 -8.88 -6.75
C SER A 185 -9.45 -7.57 -6.55
N ILE A 186 -10.03 -7.40 -5.36
CA ILE A 186 -10.67 -6.14 -4.94
C ILE A 186 -9.67 -4.97 -4.95
N ASP A 187 -8.38 -5.24 -4.69
CA ASP A 187 -7.33 -4.22 -4.61
C ASP A 187 -6.70 -3.88 -5.98
N TYR A 188 -7.15 -4.50 -7.07
CA TYR A 188 -6.53 -4.37 -8.40
C TYR A 188 -6.40 -2.91 -8.88
N ASP A 189 -7.38 -2.06 -8.57
CA ASP A 189 -7.37 -0.66 -9.01
C ASP A 189 -6.20 0.16 -8.46
N ARG A 190 -5.65 -0.23 -7.30
CA ARG A 190 -4.46 0.43 -6.70
C ARG A 190 -3.18 0.24 -7.51
N PHE A 191 -3.17 -0.75 -8.40
CA PHE A 191 -2.00 -1.18 -9.16
C PHE A 191 -2.12 -0.88 -10.66
N LYS A 192 -3.23 -0.25 -11.09
CA LYS A 192 -3.39 0.20 -12.47
C LYS A 192 -2.50 1.42 -12.73
N LYS A 193 -2.01 1.51 -13.97
CA LYS A 193 -1.45 2.76 -14.47
C LYS A 193 -2.60 3.74 -14.74
N GLU A 194 -2.57 4.89 -14.07
CA GLU A 194 -3.46 6.03 -14.37
C GLU A 194 -3.19 6.62 -15.77
#